data_AF-A0A2X4TXD9-F1
#
_entry.id   AF-A0A2X4TXD9-F1
#
_cell.length_a   1.000
_cell.length_b   1.000
_cell.length_c   1.000
_cell.angle_alpha   90.00
_cell.angle_beta   90.00
_cell.angle_gamma   90.00
#
_symmetry.space_group_name_H-M   'P 1'
#
loop_
_entity.id
_entity.type
_entity.pdbx_description
1 polymer ?
#
loop_
_entity_poly.entity_id
_entity_poly.type
_entity_poly.pdbx_seq_one_letter_code
_entity_poly.pdbx_strand_id
1 'polypeptide(L)'
;MGDYHHGVRVLEINEGTRVISTVSTAIVGMVCTAEDADATLFPLNTPVLITDVLAASGQAGKKGTLSRSLLAIAEQAKPVTVVVRVAEGKDEAETTSNIIGGADENGKYTGMKALLAAQAELGVKPRILGVPGHDNLEVATALAGICQQLRAFGYISAYGCKTVSDAIKYRAGFSQRELMLIWPDFVNWNTTTSSSDIAFATARALGLRAKIDQETGWHKTLSNVGVNGVSGISSSVFWDLQTVGTDADLLNQGCVTTLIRKEGFKFWAHAPAPTIRYSSSKTTPAPRRYWLTPWLKRTCGD
;
A
#
# COMPACT_ATOMS: atom_id res chain seq x y z
N MET A 1 18.58 -42.13 35.28
CA MET A 1 19.24 -41.88 33.99
C MET A 1 18.19 -42.15 32.93
N GLY A 2 17.56 -41.09 32.39
CA GLY A 2 16.43 -41.25 31.47
C GLY A 2 16.91 -41.81 30.12
N ASP A 3 16.19 -42.80 29.61
CA ASP A 3 16.51 -43.52 28.38
C ASP A 3 16.75 -42.56 27.21
N TYR A 4 18.02 -42.44 26.82
CA TYR A 4 18.46 -41.65 25.68
C TYR A 4 18.28 -42.52 24.43
N HIS A 5 17.30 -42.19 23.58
CA HIS A 5 17.04 -42.93 22.35
C HIS A 5 17.54 -42.14 21.15
N HIS A 6 18.55 -42.65 20.44
CA HIS A 6 19.04 -42.07 19.20
C HIS A 6 18.39 -42.79 18.01
N GLY A 7 17.26 -42.25 17.56
CA GLY A 7 16.51 -42.75 16.40
C GLY A 7 15.29 -41.86 16.13
N VAL A 8 14.83 -41.84 14.87
CA VAL A 8 13.59 -41.13 14.50
C VAL A 8 12.39 -41.92 15.02
N ARG A 9 11.53 -41.30 15.82
CA ARG A 9 10.22 -41.84 16.20
C ARG A 9 9.13 -41.16 15.38
N VAL A 10 8.20 -41.96 14.88
CA VAL A 10 6.95 -41.46 14.31
C VAL A 10 5.92 -41.45 15.43
N LEU A 11 5.47 -40.25 15.81
CA LEU A 11 4.31 -40.04 16.67
C LEU A 11 3.17 -39.58 15.77
N GLU A 12 2.15 -40.44 15.62
CA GLU A 12 0.95 -40.10 14.86
C GLU A 12 -0.02 -39.35 15.78
N ILE A 13 0.04 -38.02 15.72
CA ILE A 13 -0.82 -37.13 16.50
C ILE A 13 -2.11 -36.92 15.68
N ASN A 14 -3.18 -37.64 16.02
CA ASN A 14 -4.49 -37.53 15.36
C ASN A 14 -5.43 -36.50 16.01
N GLU A 15 -5.01 -35.83 17.08
CA GLU A 15 -5.79 -34.81 17.76
C GLU A 15 -4.99 -33.51 17.87
N GLY A 16 -5.47 -32.52 17.14
CA GLY A 16 -4.95 -31.17 17.17
C GLY A 16 -5.77 -30.34 16.22
N THR A 17 -6.81 -29.68 16.73
CA THR A 17 -7.32 -28.47 16.09
C THR A 17 -6.15 -27.50 16.01
N ARG A 18 -5.45 -27.51 14.87
CA ARG A 18 -4.49 -26.47 14.55
C ARG A 18 -5.30 -25.19 14.47
N VAL A 19 -5.16 -24.34 15.48
CA VAL A 19 -5.74 -23.01 15.44
C VAL A 19 -5.16 -22.34 14.20
N ILE A 20 -6.01 -22.08 13.21
CA ILE A 20 -5.60 -21.29 12.05
C ILE A 20 -5.45 -19.88 12.59
N SER A 21 -4.21 -19.48 12.87
CA SER A 21 -3.93 -18.08 13.14
C SER A 21 -4.23 -17.31 11.86
N THR A 22 -5.26 -16.47 11.92
CA THR A 22 -5.54 -15.52 10.84
C THR A 22 -4.41 -14.51 10.82
N VAL A 23 -3.50 -14.66 9.86
CA VAL A 23 -2.44 -13.67 9.62
C VAL A 23 -3.12 -12.34 9.31
N SER A 24 -2.86 -11.31 10.13
CA SER A 24 -3.41 -9.98 9.87
C SER A 24 -2.96 -9.49 8.50
N THR A 25 -3.93 -9.28 7.61
CA THR A 25 -3.67 -8.80 6.24
C THR A 25 -3.73 -7.29 6.13
N ALA A 26 -4.34 -6.63 7.12
CA ALA A 26 -4.53 -5.19 7.20
C ALA A 26 -3.37 -4.48 7.93
N ILE A 27 -2.12 -4.87 7.63
CA ILE A 27 -0.93 -4.19 8.14
C ILE A 27 -0.38 -3.30 7.03
N VAL A 28 -0.40 -2.00 7.28
CA VAL A 28 0.13 -0.98 6.38
C VAL A 28 1.63 -0.83 6.62
N GLY A 29 2.41 -0.70 5.55
CA GLY A 29 3.81 -0.30 5.59
C GLY A 29 3.99 0.94 4.73
N MET A 30 4.49 2.03 5.31
CA MET A 30 4.69 3.28 4.56
C MET A 30 6.05 3.88 4.85
N VAL A 31 6.61 4.52 3.82
CA VAL A 31 7.82 5.32 3.93
C VAL A 31 7.46 6.77 3.71
N CYS A 32 7.94 7.63 4.60
CA CYS A 32 7.61 9.06 4.56
C CYS A 32 8.79 9.93 4.97
N THR A 33 8.71 11.19 4.57
CA THR A 33 9.59 12.24 5.03
C THR A 33 8.89 13.08 6.10
N ALA A 34 9.63 13.52 7.10
CA ALA A 34 9.19 14.50 8.10
C ALA A 34 10.39 14.94 8.95
N GLU A 35 11.00 16.08 8.63
CA GLU A 35 12.16 16.57 9.38
C GLU A 35 11.81 16.93 10.84
N ASP A 36 10.60 17.44 11.07
CA ASP A 36 10.13 17.95 12.36
C ASP A 36 9.32 16.94 13.19
N ALA A 37 9.31 15.67 12.77
CA ALA A 37 8.75 14.59 13.58
C ALA A 37 9.61 14.32 14.82
N ASP A 38 8.98 13.86 15.90
CA ASP A 38 9.69 13.44 17.11
C ASP A 38 10.70 12.33 16.76
N ALA A 39 11.99 12.62 16.90
CA ALA A 39 13.05 11.70 16.53
C ALA A 39 13.12 10.45 17.43
N THR A 40 12.54 10.50 18.63
CA THR A 40 12.48 9.36 19.54
C THR A 40 11.36 8.40 19.16
N LEU A 41 10.20 8.92 18.77
CA LEU A 41 9.10 8.09 18.28
C LEU A 41 9.34 7.62 16.84
N PHE A 42 9.91 8.48 16.00
CA PHE A 42 10.19 8.22 14.60
C PHE A 42 11.70 8.32 14.30
N PRO A 43 12.53 7.38 14.78
CA PRO A 43 13.95 7.35 14.39
C PRO A 43 14.10 7.17 12.88
N LEU A 44 15.13 7.81 12.31
CA LEU A 44 15.43 7.70 10.89
C LEU A 44 15.76 6.25 10.52
N ASN A 45 15.32 5.82 9.33
CA ASN A 45 15.63 4.52 8.74
C ASN A 45 15.34 3.33 9.67
N THR A 46 14.35 3.46 10.53
CA THR A 46 13.98 2.42 11.51
C THR A 46 12.49 2.17 11.40
N PRO A 47 12.04 0.92 11.26
CA PRO A 47 10.62 0.62 11.23
C PRO A 47 10.03 0.81 12.63
N VAL A 48 8.96 1.59 12.71
CA VAL A 48 8.23 1.86 13.95
C VAL A 48 6.83 1.29 13.84
N LEU A 49 6.41 0.54 14.86
CA LEU A 49 5.05 0.01 14.95
C LEU A 49 4.10 1.06 15.53
N ILE A 50 3.06 1.42 14.78
CA ILE A 50 2.00 2.32 15.19
C ILE A 50 0.70 1.54 15.30
N THR A 51 0.10 1.56 16.48
CA THR A 51 -1.21 0.96 16.75
C THR A 51 -2.34 1.99 16.81
N ASP A 52 -2.02 3.23 17.17
CA ASP A 52 -2.94 4.38 17.09
C ASP A 52 -2.39 5.42 16.11
N VAL A 53 -2.91 5.36 14.89
CA VAL A 53 -2.50 6.20 13.76
C VAL A 53 -2.84 7.67 13.99
N LEU A 54 -3.95 7.95 14.68
CA LEU A 54 -4.39 9.32 14.95
C LEU A 54 -3.52 9.96 16.04
N ALA A 55 -3.27 9.25 17.14
CA ALA A 55 -2.38 9.73 18.19
C ALA A 55 -0.96 9.97 17.66
N ALA A 56 -0.44 9.04 16.85
CA ALA A 56 0.88 9.15 16.25
C ALA A 56 1.00 10.35 15.29
N SER A 57 -0.08 10.74 14.61
CA SER A 57 -0.07 11.92 13.73
C SER A 57 0.23 13.24 14.46
N GLY A 58 -0.09 13.32 15.77
CA GLY A 58 0.25 14.48 16.60
C GLY A 58 1.75 14.65 16.86
N GLN A 59 2.52 13.55 16.76
CA GLN A 59 3.98 13.53 16.96
C GLN A 59 4.76 13.44 15.64
N ALA A 60 4.05 13.37 14.52
CA ALA A 60 4.61 13.21 13.17
C ALA A 60 5.14 14.51 12.55
N GLY A 61 5.13 15.62 13.31
CA GLY A 61 5.48 16.94 12.80
C GLY A 61 4.41 17.52 11.88
N LYS A 62 4.75 18.65 11.24
CA LYS A 62 3.91 19.40 10.31
C LYS A 62 4.52 19.47 8.91
N LYS A 63 5.82 19.19 8.76
CA LYS A 63 6.52 19.17 7.48
C LYS A 63 6.50 17.76 6.87
N GLY A 64 6.83 17.69 5.58
CA GLY A 64 6.90 16.44 4.83
C GLY A 64 5.54 15.77 4.63
N THR A 65 5.56 14.45 4.46
CA THR A 65 4.39 13.65 4.09
C THR A 65 3.83 12.79 5.22
N LEU A 66 4.57 12.62 6.33
CA LEU A 66 4.22 11.67 7.39
C LEU A 66 2.88 11.98 8.06
N SER A 67 2.73 13.19 8.62
CA SER A 67 1.52 13.57 9.37
C SER A 67 0.26 13.51 8.50
N ARG A 68 0.34 14.04 7.27
CA ARG A 68 -0.75 14.02 6.28
C ARG A 68 -1.17 12.60 5.92
N SER A 69 -0.20 11.70 5.75
CA SER A 69 -0.45 10.30 5.40
C SER A 69 -1.09 9.53 6.55
N LEU A 70 -0.63 9.74 7.78
CA LEU A 70 -1.21 9.14 8.98
C LEU A 70 -2.66 9.60 9.19
N LEU A 71 -2.93 10.89 9.03
CA LEU A 71 -4.29 11.44 9.10
C LEU A 71 -5.19 10.84 8.01
N ALA A 72 -4.72 10.77 6.76
CA ALA A 72 -5.47 10.19 5.66
C ALA A 72 -5.83 8.71 5.90
N ILE A 73 -4.93 7.93 6.51
CA ILE A 73 -5.19 6.55 6.93
C ILE A 73 -6.22 6.52 8.06
N ALA A 74 -6.03 7.34 9.10
CA ALA A 74 -6.89 7.41 10.29
C ALA A 74 -8.35 7.78 9.96
N GLU A 75 -8.57 8.59 8.91
CA GLU A 75 -9.92 8.93 8.43
C GLU A 75 -10.66 7.75 7.78
N GLN A 76 -9.94 6.72 7.31
CA GLN A 76 -10.55 5.50 6.76
C GLN A 76 -10.70 4.41 7.83
N ALA A 77 -9.61 4.10 8.54
CA ALA A 77 -9.56 3.04 9.55
C ALA A 77 -8.42 3.25 10.54
N LYS A 78 -8.35 2.39 11.57
CA LYS A 78 -7.27 2.36 12.56
C LYS A 78 -6.43 1.08 12.42
N PRO A 79 -5.71 0.87 11.30
CA PRO A 79 -4.89 -0.31 11.12
C PRO A 79 -3.56 -0.20 11.88
N VAL A 80 -2.96 -1.37 12.12
CA VAL A 80 -1.56 -1.44 12.52
C VAL A 80 -0.71 -0.97 11.35
N THR A 81 0.10 0.05 11.59
CA THR A 81 0.92 0.70 10.56
C THR A 81 2.39 0.63 10.94
N VAL A 82 3.22 0.13 10.05
CA VAL A 82 4.68 0.21 10.14
C VAL A 82 5.12 1.45 9.36
N VAL A 83 5.75 2.39 10.05
CA VAL A 83 6.28 3.60 9.43
C VAL A 83 7.80 3.54 9.42
N VAL A 84 8.39 3.88 8.28
CA VAL A 84 9.82 4.17 8.19
C VAL A 84 9.97 5.65 7.82
N ARG A 85 10.58 6.42 8.71
CA ARG A 85 10.91 7.82 8.43
C ARG A 85 12.27 7.92 7.75
N VAL A 86 12.33 8.72 6.70
CA VAL A 86 13.55 8.97 5.91
C VAL A 86 13.87 10.45 5.92
N ALA A 87 15.15 10.79 5.83
CA ALA A 87 15.61 12.17 5.75
C ALA A 87 15.30 12.77 4.36
N GLU A 88 14.82 14.01 4.33
CA GLU A 88 14.73 14.78 3.09
C GLU A 88 16.15 15.11 2.62
N GLY A 89 16.38 14.94 1.32
CA GLY A 89 17.61 15.39 0.67
C GLY A 89 17.54 16.88 0.34
N LYS A 90 18.66 17.44 -0.11
CA LYS A 90 18.72 18.84 -0.58
C LYS A 90 17.91 19.03 -1.86
N ASP A 91 17.75 17.97 -2.64
CA ASP A 91 16.94 17.91 -3.84
C ASP A 91 16.05 16.65 -3.87
N GLU A 92 15.18 16.59 -4.88
CA GLU A 92 14.25 15.47 -5.07
C GLU A 92 15.01 14.16 -5.39
N ALA A 93 16.17 14.23 -6.04
CA ALA A 93 16.97 13.05 -6.40
C ALA A 93 17.64 12.40 -5.18
N GLU A 94 18.18 13.21 -4.27
CA GLU A 94 18.73 12.76 -3.00
C GLU A 94 17.62 12.21 -2.10
N THR A 95 16.46 12.87 -2.07
CA THR A 95 15.27 12.37 -1.35
C THR A 95 14.83 11.01 -1.90
N THR A 96 14.77 10.86 -3.22
CA THR A 96 14.47 9.59 -3.91
C THR A 96 15.45 8.49 -3.51
N SER A 97 16.75 8.82 -3.50
CA SER A 97 17.81 7.89 -3.13
C SER A 97 17.69 7.43 -1.67
N ASN A 98 17.40 8.37 -0.77
CA ASN A 98 17.17 8.08 0.65
C ASN A 98 15.93 7.20 0.85
N ILE A 99 14.85 7.44 0.09
CA ILE A 99 13.61 6.65 0.16
C ILE A 99 13.84 5.23 -0.34
N ILE A 100 14.50 5.05 -1.48
CA ILE A 100 14.85 3.71 -2.00
C ILE A 100 15.72 2.97 -0.98
N GLY A 101 16.74 3.65 -0.47
CA GLY A 101 17.62 3.15 0.57
C GLY A 101 18.44 1.93 0.15
N GLY A 102 19.06 1.32 1.15
CA GLY A 102 20.10 0.31 0.96
C GLY A 102 20.33 -0.51 2.22
N ALA A 103 21.58 -0.90 2.40
CA ALA A 103 22.10 -1.33 3.68
C ALA A 103 23.18 -0.33 4.08
N ASP A 104 23.21 0.07 5.35
CA ASP A 104 24.32 0.87 5.88
C ASP A 104 25.56 0.01 6.16
N GLU A 105 26.66 0.64 6.58
CA GLU A 105 27.92 -0.03 6.91
C GLU A 105 27.78 -1.04 8.07
N ASN A 106 26.74 -0.89 8.89
CA ASN A 106 26.41 -1.78 10.00
C ASN A 106 25.46 -2.92 9.58
N GLY A 107 25.10 -3.01 8.29
CA GLY A 107 24.19 -4.01 7.74
C GLY A 107 22.71 -3.75 8.03
N LYS A 108 22.35 -2.58 8.57
CA LYS A 108 20.97 -2.18 8.82
C LYS A 108 20.33 -1.72 7.51
N TYR A 109 19.12 -2.19 7.24
CA TYR A 109 18.36 -1.74 6.09
C TYR A 109 17.86 -0.31 6.27
N THR A 110 17.97 0.49 5.21
CA THR A 110 17.52 1.89 5.18
C THR A 110 16.41 2.10 4.15
N GLY A 111 15.68 3.23 4.27
CA GLY A 111 14.58 3.55 3.36
C GLY A 111 13.50 2.47 3.30
N MET A 112 13.00 2.16 2.10
CA MET A 112 11.98 1.12 1.89
C MET A 112 12.46 -0.28 2.26
N LYS A 113 13.76 -0.57 2.17
CA LYS A 113 14.30 -1.89 2.55
C LYS A 113 14.13 -2.17 4.04
N ALA A 114 14.04 -1.13 4.88
CA ALA A 114 13.76 -1.29 6.31
C ALA A 114 12.40 -1.97 6.58
N LEU A 115 11.43 -1.88 5.65
CA LEU A 115 10.16 -2.60 5.76
C LEU A 115 10.33 -4.14 5.72
N LEU A 116 11.44 -4.64 5.16
CA LEU A 116 11.78 -6.06 5.17
C LEU A 116 12.13 -6.55 6.59
N ALA A 117 12.74 -5.69 7.40
CA ALA A 117 13.13 -6.00 8.78
C ALA A 117 11.95 -5.98 9.75
N ALA A 118 10.81 -5.36 9.39
CA ALA A 118 9.65 -5.21 10.27
C ALA A 118 9.16 -6.52 10.89
N GLN A 119 9.24 -7.64 10.15
CA GLN A 119 8.83 -8.93 10.68
C GLN A 119 9.76 -9.44 11.79
N ALA A 120 11.07 -9.20 11.66
CA ALA A 120 12.07 -9.65 12.62
C ALA A 120 12.13 -8.73 13.84
N GLU A 121 12.02 -7.41 13.65
CA GLU A 121 12.14 -6.41 14.70
C GLU A 121 10.84 -6.19 15.47
N LEU A 122 9.71 -6.13 14.76
CA LEU A 122 8.40 -5.73 15.33
C LEU A 122 7.39 -6.88 15.40
N GLY A 123 7.75 -8.06 14.89
CA GLY A 123 6.87 -9.23 14.84
C GLY A 123 5.71 -9.12 13.84
N VAL A 124 5.64 -8.04 13.05
CA VAL A 124 4.56 -7.79 12.10
C VAL A 124 5.07 -7.70 10.66
N LYS A 125 4.28 -8.20 9.72
CA LYS A 125 4.63 -8.18 8.30
C LYS A 125 3.70 -7.24 7.53
N PRO A 126 4.17 -6.09 7.03
CA PRO A 126 3.33 -5.20 6.25
C PRO A 126 2.95 -5.85 4.91
N ARG A 127 1.67 -5.76 4.56
CA ARG A 127 1.07 -6.36 3.34
C ARG A 127 0.47 -5.33 2.40
N ILE A 128 0.30 -4.10 2.86
CA ILE A 128 -0.25 -2.97 2.11
C ILE A 128 0.84 -1.90 2.13
N LEU A 129 1.47 -1.61 0.99
CA LEU A 129 2.64 -0.71 0.92
C LEU A 129 2.36 0.55 0.10
N GLY A 130 3.03 1.65 0.45
CA GLY A 130 3.02 2.88 -0.36
C GLY A 130 4.02 3.92 0.16
N VAL A 131 4.37 4.91 -0.68
CA VAL A 131 5.26 6.02 -0.33
C VAL A 131 4.55 7.35 -0.65
N PRO A 132 3.50 7.71 0.12
CA PRO A 132 2.62 8.79 -0.29
C PRO A 132 3.35 10.12 -0.49
N GLY A 133 3.15 10.71 -1.67
CA GLY A 133 3.74 11.98 -2.06
C GLY A 133 5.14 11.90 -2.66
N HIS A 134 5.78 10.72 -2.67
CA HIS A 134 7.12 10.50 -3.24
C HIS A 134 7.18 9.25 -4.15
N ASP A 135 6.03 8.81 -4.68
CA ASP A 135 5.89 7.61 -5.53
C ASP A 135 6.37 7.84 -6.98
N ASN A 136 7.53 8.47 -7.17
CA ASN A 136 8.11 8.69 -8.51
C ASN A 136 8.54 7.38 -9.19
N LEU A 137 8.97 7.44 -10.45
CA LEU A 137 9.24 6.24 -11.26
C LEU A 137 10.27 5.31 -10.61
N GLU A 138 11.34 5.88 -10.06
CA GLU A 138 12.43 5.12 -9.43
C GLU A 138 11.98 4.47 -8.11
N VAL A 139 11.25 5.24 -7.27
CA VAL A 139 10.67 4.74 -6.02
C VAL A 139 9.64 3.64 -6.31
N ALA A 140 8.74 3.85 -7.27
CA ALA A 140 7.72 2.88 -7.64
C ALA A 140 8.34 1.57 -8.17
N THR A 141 9.41 1.66 -8.96
CA THR A 141 10.14 0.49 -9.48
C THR A 141 10.79 -0.30 -8.34
N ALA A 142 11.46 0.38 -7.41
CA ALA A 142 12.05 -0.26 -6.23
C ALA A 142 10.98 -0.85 -5.29
N LEU A 143 9.86 -0.14 -5.08
CA LEU A 143 8.73 -0.59 -4.29
C LEU A 143 8.13 -1.89 -4.85
N ALA A 144 8.09 -2.04 -6.17
CA ALA A 144 7.61 -3.25 -6.83
C ALA A 144 8.39 -4.50 -6.40
N GLY A 145 9.73 -4.41 -6.36
CA GLY A 145 10.59 -5.50 -5.92
C GLY A 145 10.39 -5.85 -4.44
N ILE A 146 10.22 -4.84 -3.59
CA ILE A 146 9.95 -5.02 -2.16
C ILE A 146 8.58 -5.66 -1.94
N CYS A 147 7.56 -5.26 -2.70
CA CYS A 147 6.24 -5.87 -2.67
C CYS A 147 6.30 -7.37 -2.98
N GLN A 148 7.10 -7.78 -3.96
CA GLN A 148 7.28 -9.20 -4.31
C GLN A 148 7.92 -10.00 -3.16
N GLN A 149 8.98 -9.46 -2.54
CA GLN A 149 9.66 -10.09 -1.40
C GLN A 149 8.73 -10.24 -0.18
N LEU A 150 7.98 -9.19 0.14
CA LEU A 150 7.01 -9.22 1.23
C LEU A 150 5.71 -9.95 0.87
N ARG A 151 5.49 -10.30 -0.40
CA ARG A 151 4.17 -10.70 -0.93
C ARG A 151 3.09 -9.72 -0.44
N ALA A 152 3.41 -8.44 -0.58
CA ALA A 152 2.58 -7.30 -0.26
C ALA A 152 2.04 -6.70 -1.56
N PHE A 153 1.12 -5.75 -1.43
CA PHE A 153 0.54 -5.03 -2.55
C PHE A 153 0.81 -3.54 -2.38
N GLY A 154 1.35 -2.90 -3.41
CA GLY A 154 1.78 -1.51 -3.42
C GLY A 154 0.76 -0.61 -4.11
N TYR A 155 0.47 0.53 -3.50
CA TYR A 155 -0.32 1.62 -4.10
C TYR A 155 0.60 2.76 -4.47
N ILE A 156 0.59 3.14 -5.75
CA ILE A 156 1.46 4.20 -6.28
C ILE A 156 0.62 5.23 -7.05
N SER A 157 1.04 6.50 -7.01
CA SER A 157 0.44 7.55 -7.84
C SER A 157 1.11 7.60 -9.21
N ALA A 158 0.38 8.01 -10.25
CA ALA A 158 1.01 8.44 -11.50
C ALA A 158 1.71 9.79 -11.29
N TYR A 159 2.92 9.73 -10.74
CA TYR A 159 3.65 10.88 -10.23
C TYR A 159 3.90 11.92 -11.31
N GLY A 160 3.60 13.18 -11.01
CA GLY A 160 3.79 14.32 -11.93
C GLY A 160 2.91 14.32 -13.19
N CYS A 161 2.01 13.33 -13.36
CA CYS A 161 1.18 13.23 -14.56
C CYS A 161 0.01 14.22 -14.49
N LYS A 162 -0.12 15.08 -15.52
CA LYS A 162 -1.21 16.07 -15.61
C LYS A 162 -2.37 15.65 -16.49
N THR A 163 -2.12 14.75 -17.45
CA THR A 163 -3.13 14.31 -18.42
C THR A 163 -3.39 12.81 -18.33
N VAL A 164 -4.55 12.38 -18.84
CA VAL A 164 -4.93 10.97 -18.97
C VAL A 164 -3.91 10.18 -19.79
N SER A 165 -3.42 10.76 -20.90
CA SER A 165 -2.44 10.11 -21.76
C SER A 165 -1.11 9.89 -21.05
N ASP A 166 -0.66 10.86 -20.24
CA ASP A 166 0.58 10.73 -19.48
C ASP A 166 0.48 9.64 -18.43
N ALA A 167 -0.66 9.53 -17.73
CA ALA A 167 -0.90 8.47 -16.76
C ALA A 167 -0.86 7.06 -17.40
N ILE A 168 -1.41 6.91 -18.61
CA ILE A 168 -1.38 5.65 -19.36
C ILE A 168 0.06 5.32 -19.81
N LYS A 169 0.81 6.31 -20.31
CA LYS A 169 2.23 6.12 -20.67
C LYS A 169 3.07 5.76 -19.45
N TYR A 170 2.84 6.42 -18.31
CA TYR A 170 3.51 6.10 -17.05
C TYR A 170 3.23 4.65 -16.63
N ARG A 171 1.98 4.20 -16.78
CA ARG A 171 1.61 2.81 -16.49
C ARG A 171 2.34 1.79 -17.35
N ALA A 172 2.66 2.11 -18.60
CA ALA A 172 3.40 1.22 -19.50
C ALA A 172 4.84 0.92 -19.02
N GLY A 173 5.41 1.75 -18.13
CA GLY A 173 6.70 1.50 -17.50
C GLY A 173 6.72 0.32 -16.51
N PHE A 174 5.55 -0.19 -16.11
CA PHE A 174 5.43 -1.24 -15.09
C PHE A 174 4.80 -2.52 -15.65
N SER A 175 5.37 -3.67 -15.28
CA SER A 175 4.81 -5.00 -15.58
C SER A 175 4.42 -5.78 -14.32
N GLN A 176 4.72 -5.23 -13.15
CA GLN A 176 4.55 -5.87 -11.87
C GLN A 176 3.07 -5.85 -11.46
N ARG A 177 2.55 -7.04 -11.18
CA ARG A 177 1.16 -7.26 -10.76
C ARG A 177 0.90 -6.83 -9.32
N GLU A 178 1.95 -6.65 -8.53
CA GLU A 178 1.87 -6.24 -7.12
C GLU A 178 1.59 -4.74 -6.95
N LEU A 179 1.58 -3.96 -8.04
CA LEU A 179 1.35 -2.53 -8.02
C LEU A 179 -0.04 -2.16 -8.57
N MET A 180 -0.66 -1.18 -7.93
CA MET A 180 -1.85 -0.50 -8.42
C MET A 180 -1.55 0.98 -8.58
N LEU A 181 -1.61 1.43 -9.84
CA LEU A 181 -1.43 2.83 -10.19
C LEU A 181 -2.74 3.59 -10.04
N ILE A 182 -2.68 4.73 -9.36
CA ILE A 182 -3.81 5.63 -9.11
C ILE A 182 -3.54 6.98 -9.78
N TRP A 183 -4.53 7.49 -10.49
CA TRP A 183 -4.55 8.87 -10.98
C TRP A 183 -5.99 9.36 -11.14
N PRO A 184 -6.33 10.59 -10.71
CA PRO A 184 -5.48 11.62 -10.10
C PRO A 184 -5.44 11.52 -8.56
N ASP A 185 -5.21 12.63 -7.86
CA ASP A 185 -5.26 12.72 -6.39
C ASP A 185 -6.58 13.32 -5.89
N PHE A 186 -6.80 13.24 -4.57
CA PHE A 186 -7.91 13.95 -3.93
C PHE A 186 -7.50 15.35 -3.50
N VAL A 187 -8.49 16.15 -3.10
CA VAL A 187 -8.31 17.44 -2.43
C VAL A 187 -8.97 17.36 -1.06
N ASN A 188 -8.29 17.90 -0.04
CA ASN A 188 -8.83 18.05 1.32
C ASN A 188 -8.41 19.40 1.91
N TRP A 189 -9.15 19.87 2.91
CA TRP A 189 -8.76 21.01 3.71
C TRP A 189 -7.58 20.65 4.62
N ASN A 190 -6.46 21.35 4.46
CA ASN A 190 -5.29 21.23 5.32
C ASN A 190 -5.42 22.23 6.49
N THR A 191 -5.61 21.73 7.70
CA THR A 191 -5.78 22.56 8.90
C THR A 191 -4.48 23.25 9.34
N THR A 192 -3.33 22.80 8.87
CA THR A 192 -2.04 23.43 9.17
C THR A 192 -1.82 24.69 8.34
N THR A 193 -2.16 24.64 7.05
CA THR A 193 -2.05 25.79 6.13
C THR A 193 -3.34 26.59 5.99
N SER A 194 -4.45 26.07 6.54
CA SER A 194 -5.80 26.64 6.39
C SER A 194 -6.18 26.86 4.92
N SER A 195 -5.91 25.87 4.08
CA SER A 195 -6.20 25.91 2.64
C SER A 195 -6.54 24.54 2.10
N SER A 196 -7.24 24.49 0.97
CA SER A 196 -7.38 23.24 0.20
C SER A 196 -6.02 22.82 -0.36
N ASP A 197 -5.64 21.57 -0.13
CA ASP A 197 -4.34 21.01 -0.52
C ASP A 197 -4.55 19.57 -1.04
N ILE A 198 -3.54 19.04 -1.72
CA ILE A 198 -3.55 17.69 -2.31
C ILE A 198 -3.65 16.65 -1.19
N ALA A 199 -4.68 15.83 -1.21
CA ALA A 199 -4.78 14.65 -0.37
C ALA A 199 -4.34 13.42 -1.17
N PHE A 200 -3.16 12.90 -0.84
CA PHE A 200 -2.55 11.78 -1.56
C PHE A 200 -3.52 10.59 -1.64
N ALA A 201 -3.90 10.22 -2.85
CA ALA A 201 -4.81 9.11 -3.08
C ALA A 201 -4.17 7.78 -2.66
N THR A 202 -2.84 7.67 -2.72
CA THR A 202 -2.10 6.51 -2.22
C THR A 202 -2.29 6.31 -0.73
N ALA A 203 -2.10 7.35 0.11
CA ALA A 203 -2.33 7.25 1.56
C ALA A 203 -3.77 6.83 1.90
N ARG A 204 -4.76 7.39 1.19
CA ARG A 204 -6.17 7.01 1.36
C ARG A 204 -6.44 5.57 0.91
N ALA A 205 -5.79 5.12 -0.15
CA ALA A 205 -5.87 3.74 -0.61
C ALA A 205 -5.28 2.76 0.44
N LEU A 206 -4.18 3.13 1.11
CA LEU A 206 -3.62 2.32 2.21
C LEU A 206 -4.63 2.12 3.34
N GLY A 207 -5.22 3.22 3.84
CA GLY A 207 -6.21 3.16 4.91
C GLY A 207 -7.48 2.43 4.51
N LEU A 208 -8.00 2.72 3.30
CA LEU A 208 -9.21 2.09 2.79
C LEU A 208 -9.01 0.59 2.53
N ARG A 209 -7.82 0.19 2.03
CA ARG A 209 -7.51 -1.22 1.85
C ARG A 209 -7.49 -1.95 3.19
N ALA A 210 -6.90 -1.33 4.21
CA ALA A 210 -6.87 -1.91 5.54
C ALA A 210 -8.27 -2.02 6.14
N LYS A 211 -9.14 -1.01 5.95
CA LYS A 211 -10.56 -1.05 6.32
C LYS A 211 -11.29 -2.23 5.69
N ILE A 212 -11.18 -2.36 4.37
CA ILE A 212 -11.83 -3.43 3.61
C ILE A 212 -11.38 -4.80 4.11
N ASP A 213 -10.08 -4.97 4.36
CA ASP A 213 -9.52 -6.24 4.86
C ASP A 213 -10.04 -6.60 6.25
N GLN A 214 -10.29 -5.61 7.12
CA GLN A 214 -10.82 -5.81 8.47
C GLN A 214 -12.33 -6.06 8.49
N GLU A 215 -13.11 -5.30 7.71
CA GLU A 215 -14.58 -5.32 7.79
C GLU A 215 -15.22 -6.35 6.85
N THR A 216 -14.74 -6.44 5.61
CA THR A 216 -15.33 -7.32 4.58
C THR A 216 -14.43 -8.52 4.30
N GLY A 217 -13.11 -8.31 4.33
CA GLY A 217 -12.10 -9.31 4.03
C GLY A 217 -11.37 -9.04 2.72
N TRP A 218 -10.24 -9.71 2.58
CA TRP A 218 -9.26 -9.45 1.53
C TRP A 218 -9.75 -9.65 0.09
N HIS A 219 -10.88 -10.32 -0.12
CA HIS A 219 -11.43 -10.62 -1.44
C HIS A 219 -12.14 -9.40 -2.06
N LYS A 220 -12.53 -8.41 -1.26
CA LYS A 220 -13.20 -7.20 -1.74
C LYS A 220 -12.20 -6.23 -2.36
N THR A 221 -12.59 -5.64 -3.49
CA THR A 221 -11.83 -4.60 -4.22
C THR A 221 -11.93 -3.25 -3.52
N LEU A 222 -10.94 -2.39 -3.78
CA LEU A 222 -10.97 -0.96 -3.43
C LEU A 222 -12.06 -0.19 -4.22
N SER A 223 -12.40 -0.68 -5.40
CA SER A 223 -13.35 -0.05 -6.33
C SER A 223 -14.76 0.04 -5.74
N ASN A 224 -15.42 1.18 -5.98
CA ASN A 224 -16.78 1.50 -5.54
C ASN A 224 -16.97 1.53 -4.00
N VAL A 225 -15.90 1.78 -3.25
CA VAL A 225 -15.97 2.03 -1.80
C VAL A 225 -15.81 3.53 -1.54
N GLY A 226 -16.66 4.08 -0.66
CA GLY A 226 -16.65 5.50 -0.30
C GLY A 226 -15.37 5.91 0.43
N VAL A 227 -14.83 7.07 0.05
CA VAL A 227 -13.61 7.65 0.63
C VAL A 227 -13.99 8.80 1.56
N ASN A 228 -13.56 8.72 2.82
CA ASN A 228 -13.77 9.78 3.80
C ASN A 228 -12.72 10.90 3.68
N GLY A 229 -13.04 12.10 4.17
CA GLY A 229 -12.07 13.19 4.34
C GLY A 229 -11.61 13.86 3.04
N VAL A 230 -12.44 13.84 1.99
CA VAL A 230 -12.11 14.44 0.70
C VAL A 230 -13.22 15.39 0.25
N SER A 231 -12.82 16.54 -0.29
CA SER A 231 -13.71 17.58 -0.77
C SER A 231 -13.69 17.72 -2.30
N GLY A 232 -12.69 17.13 -2.97
CA GLY A 232 -12.52 17.22 -4.41
C GLY A 232 -11.56 16.19 -4.98
N ILE A 233 -11.38 16.27 -6.30
CA ILE A 233 -10.41 15.51 -7.09
C ILE A 233 -9.48 16.54 -7.76
N SER A 234 -8.17 16.29 -7.79
CA SER A 234 -7.16 17.25 -8.25
C SER A 234 -7.21 17.52 -9.75
N SER A 235 -7.60 16.51 -10.54
CA SER A 235 -7.82 16.63 -11.99
C SER A 235 -9.23 16.20 -12.35
N SER A 236 -9.82 16.86 -13.34
CA SER A 236 -11.13 16.46 -13.85
C SER A 236 -11.01 15.14 -14.63
N VAL A 237 -11.85 14.17 -14.27
CA VAL A 237 -12.01 12.90 -15.00
C VAL A 237 -13.46 12.78 -15.39
N PHE A 238 -13.76 12.78 -16.68
CA PHE A 238 -15.12 12.54 -17.13
C PHE A 238 -15.50 11.07 -16.90
N TRP A 239 -16.63 10.86 -16.22
CA TRP A 239 -17.20 9.55 -15.95
C TRP A 239 -18.72 9.64 -16.05
N ASP A 240 -19.32 8.66 -16.73
CA ASP A 240 -20.75 8.44 -16.79
C ASP A 240 -21.03 6.93 -16.80
N LEU A 241 -22.18 6.52 -16.26
CA LEU A 241 -22.55 5.10 -16.17
C LEU A 241 -23.14 4.57 -17.48
N GLN A 242 -23.79 5.43 -18.26
CA GLN A 242 -24.54 5.01 -19.45
C GLN A 242 -23.73 5.18 -20.73
N THR A 243 -22.82 6.16 -20.74
CA THR A 243 -21.98 6.49 -21.89
C THR A 243 -20.72 5.64 -21.92
N VAL A 244 -20.38 5.13 -23.10
CA VAL A 244 -19.10 4.45 -23.36
C VAL A 244 -18.05 5.44 -23.85
N GLY A 245 -16.78 5.19 -23.56
CA GLY A 245 -15.68 6.02 -24.05
C GLY A 245 -15.38 7.23 -23.16
N THR A 246 -15.65 7.09 -21.86
CA THR A 246 -15.32 8.12 -20.86
C THR A 246 -13.81 8.14 -20.57
N ASP A 247 -13.30 9.23 -19.98
CA ASP A 247 -11.89 9.29 -19.54
C ASP A 247 -11.58 8.17 -18.55
N ALA A 248 -12.56 7.86 -17.68
CA ALA A 248 -12.45 6.76 -16.74
C ALA A 248 -12.37 5.38 -17.43
N ASP A 249 -13.09 5.16 -18.54
CA ASP A 249 -12.96 3.94 -19.33
C ASP A 249 -11.56 3.84 -19.95
N LEU A 250 -11.05 4.94 -20.50
CA LEU A 250 -9.73 4.99 -21.13
C LEU A 250 -8.60 4.70 -20.12
N LEU A 251 -8.67 5.31 -18.93
CA LEU A 251 -7.73 5.02 -17.83
C LEU A 251 -7.79 3.56 -17.39
N ASN A 252 -9.00 3.02 -17.25
CA ASN A 252 -9.21 1.64 -16.84
C ASN A 252 -8.70 0.64 -17.88
N GLN A 253 -8.88 0.91 -19.17
CA GLN A 253 -8.29 0.11 -20.25
C GLN A 253 -6.76 0.13 -20.18
N GLY A 254 -6.19 1.28 -19.82
CA GLY A 254 -4.75 1.44 -19.57
C GLY A 254 -4.26 0.84 -18.25
N CYS A 255 -5.07 0.06 -17.51
CA CYS A 255 -4.69 -0.50 -16.20
C CYS A 255 -4.37 0.59 -15.13
N VAL A 256 -5.01 1.77 -15.21
CA VAL A 256 -4.90 2.88 -14.24
C VAL A 256 -6.20 3.02 -13.44
N THR A 257 -6.10 3.06 -12.12
CA THR A 257 -7.25 3.32 -11.24
C THR A 257 -7.55 4.79 -11.20
N THR A 258 -8.80 5.15 -11.42
CA THR A 258 -9.26 6.52 -11.37
C THR A 258 -10.15 6.82 -10.17
N LEU A 259 -10.50 8.09 -10.00
CA LEU A 259 -11.34 8.60 -8.94
C LEU A 259 -12.62 9.15 -9.56
N ILE A 260 -13.77 8.80 -9.00
CA ILE A 260 -15.07 9.30 -9.46
C ILE A 260 -15.85 9.93 -8.31
N ARG A 261 -16.84 10.74 -8.68
CA ARG A 261 -17.82 11.30 -7.75
C ARG A 261 -19.22 10.79 -8.10
N LYS A 262 -19.67 9.76 -7.38
CA LYS A 262 -21.03 9.21 -7.46
C LYS A 262 -21.50 8.84 -6.06
N GLU A 263 -22.47 9.59 -5.52
CA GLU A 263 -22.92 9.45 -4.12
C GLU A 263 -21.74 9.57 -3.14
N GLY A 264 -20.86 10.53 -3.39
CA GLY A 264 -19.58 10.68 -2.71
C GLY A 264 -18.38 10.31 -3.60
N PHE A 265 -17.19 10.46 -3.03
CA PHE A 265 -15.93 10.16 -3.71
C PHE A 265 -15.57 8.68 -3.57
N LYS A 266 -15.18 8.05 -4.67
CA LYS A 266 -14.91 6.61 -4.74
C LYS A 266 -13.71 6.35 -5.64
N PHE A 267 -12.93 5.32 -5.30
CA PHE A 267 -12.01 4.73 -6.26
C PHE A 267 -12.79 3.97 -7.33
N TRP A 268 -12.33 4.03 -8.56
CA TRP A 268 -12.95 3.39 -9.71
C TRP A 268 -11.88 2.68 -10.54
N ALA A 269 -11.95 1.36 -10.53
CA ALA A 269 -11.04 0.50 -11.28
C ALA A 269 -11.80 -0.66 -11.93
N HIS A 270 -11.37 -1.05 -13.14
CA HIS A 270 -11.82 -2.28 -13.80
C HIS A 270 -10.93 -3.51 -13.49
N ALA A 271 -9.72 -3.33 -12.92
CA ALA A 271 -8.87 -4.40 -12.34
C ALA A 271 -7.62 -3.84 -11.58
N PRO A 272 -6.95 -4.60 -10.67
CA PRO A 272 -7.24 -5.99 -10.26
C PRO A 272 -7.58 -6.13 -8.77
N ALA A 273 -8.70 -6.79 -8.45
CA ALA A 273 -8.62 -7.73 -7.33
C ALA A 273 -7.97 -9.02 -7.86
N PRO A 274 -7.17 -9.73 -7.05
CA PRO A 274 -6.92 -11.14 -7.32
C PRO A 274 -8.26 -11.88 -7.24
N THR A 275 -8.89 -12.15 -8.39
CA THR A 275 -9.94 -13.16 -8.44
C THR A 275 -9.26 -14.51 -8.23
N ILE A 276 -9.23 -15.00 -6.98
CA ILE A 276 -8.84 -16.38 -6.69
C ILE A 276 -9.89 -17.29 -7.34
N ARG A 277 -9.49 -18.06 -8.37
CA ARG A 277 -10.29 -19.22 -8.77
C ARG A 277 -10.14 -20.28 -7.69
N TYR A 278 -11.26 -20.67 -7.08
CA TYR A 278 -11.31 -21.85 -6.23
C TYR A 278 -11.13 -23.08 -7.13
N SER A 279 -9.93 -23.67 -7.14
CA SER A 279 -9.71 -25.00 -7.73
C SER A 279 -10.12 -26.04 -6.70
N SER A 280 -11.24 -26.72 -6.92
CA SER A 280 -11.80 -27.74 -6.03
C SER A 280 -11.04 -29.08 -6.09
N SER A 281 -9.71 -29.09 -6.05
CA SER A 281 -8.95 -30.33 -5.89
C SER A 281 -8.77 -30.64 -4.40
N LYS A 282 -9.39 -31.74 -3.96
CA LYS A 282 -9.52 -32.19 -2.55
C LYS A 282 -8.20 -32.61 -1.86
N THR A 283 -7.04 -32.13 -2.27
CA THR A 283 -5.73 -32.67 -1.85
C THR A 283 -4.69 -31.64 -1.38
N THR A 284 -5.10 -30.46 -0.90
CA THR A 284 -4.15 -29.50 -0.28
C THR A 284 -4.51 -29.15 1.16
N PRO A 285 -3.60 -29.33 2.14
CA PRO A 285 -3.84 -28.91 3.51
C PRO A 285 -3.59 -27.40 3.65
N ALA A 286 -4.60 -26.69 4.17
CA ALA A 286 -4.65 -25.27 4.52
C ALA A 286 -4.68 -24.24 3.36
N PRO A 287 -5.49 -23.16 3.47
CA PRO A 287 -5.61 -22.13 2.46
C PRO A 287 -4.33 -21.29 2.39
N ARG A 288 -3.38 -21.70 1.55
CA ARG A 288 -2.22 -20.87 1.19
C ARG A 288 -2.70 -19.81 0.20
N ARG A 289 -2.37 -18.53 0.48
CA ARG A 289 -2.46 -17.41 -0.48
C ARG A 289 -1.59 -17.75 -1.71
N TYR A 290 -2.18 -18.46 -2.68
CA TYR A 290 -1.63 -18.54 -4.01
C TYR A 290 -2.13 -17.31 -4.76
N TRP A 291 -1.24 -16.34 -4.93
CA TRP A 291 -1.39 -15.30 -5.93
C TRP A 291 -1.21 -15.95 -7.31
N LEU A 292 -2.12 -16.79 -7.74
CA LEU A 292 -2.10 -17.42 -9.07
C LEU A 292 -3.43 -17.14 -9.75
N THR A 293 -3.43 -16.22 -10.72
CA THR A 293 -4.10 -16.47 -12.00
C THR A 293 -3.61 -15.53 -13.11
N PRO A 294 -3.55 -16.02 -14.36
CA PRO A 294 -2.86 -15.40 -15.50
C PRO A 294 -3.78 -14.42 -16.26
N TRP A 295 -4.35 -13.44 -15.55
CA TRP A 295 -5.31 -12.50 -16.14
C TRP A 295 -4.71 -11.16 -16.58
N LEU A 296 -3.50 -10.82 -16.11
CA LEU A 296 -2.78 -9.65 -16.62
C LEU A 296 -2.49 -9.77 -18.13
N LYS A 297 -2.38 -11.01 -18.65
CA LYS A 297 -2.12 -11.31 -20.07
C LYS A 297 -3.32 -11.18 -21.01
N ARG A 298 -4.55 -10.99 -20.52
CA ARG A 298 -5.75 -11.00 -21.40
C ARG A 298 -6.47 -9.67 -21.55
N THR A 299 -6.19 -8.67 -20.73
CA THR A 299 -6.95 -7.40 -20.77
C THR A 299 -6.15 -6.12 -20.85
N CYS A 300 -4.86 -6.17 -20.54
CA CYS A 300 -3.92 -5.11 -20.88
C CYS A 300 -3.02 -5.75 -21.93
N GLY A 301 -3.30 -5.46 -23.20
CA GLY A 301 -2.75 -6.16 -24.36
C GLY A 301 -1.23 -6.31 -24.32
N ASP A 302 -0.75 -7.40 -24.92
CA ASP A 302 0.66 -7.58 -25.28
C ASP A 302 1.17 -6.38 -26.12
#